data_AF-A0A6A4YZE2-F1
#
_entry.id   AF-A0A6A4YZE2-F1
#
_cell.length_a   1.000
_cell.length_b   1.000
_cell.length_c   1.000
_cell.angle_alpha   90.00
_cell.angle_beta   90.00
_cell.angle_gamma   90.00
#
_symmetry.space_group_name_H-M   'P 1'
#
loop_
_entity.id
_entity.type
_entity.pdbx_description
1 polymer ?
#
loop_
_entity_poly.entity_id
_entity_poly.type
_entity_poly.pdbx_seq_one_letter_code
_entity_poly.pdbx_strand_id
1 'polypeptide(L)'
;LFALFDSLYLLSNGRTVYFGKAADSVAYFSSMGFPCPNYMNPTDYFMRQIIQLDDASTSRVSRMVDVWLTMENTMPAPKRPDYATQDEVAAYTESRLGLE
;
A
#
# COMPACT_ATOMS: atom_id res chain seq x y z
N LEU A 1 -9.46 -15.74 0.85
CA LEU A 1 -9.47 -14.53 0.00
C LEU A 1 -8.11 -13.85 -0.03
N PHE A 2 -7.47 -13.57 1.11
CA PHE A 2 -6.18 -12.86 1.14
C PHE A 2 -5.03 -13.53 0.35
N ALA A 3 -4.97 -14.87 0.37
CA ALA A 3 -3.95 -15.64 -0.35
C ALA A 3 -4.05 -15.57 -1.89
N LEU A 4 -5.09 -14.92 -2.44
CA LEU A 4 -5.27 -14.75 -3.88
C LEU A 4 -4.63 -13.45 -4.40
N PHE A 5 -4.21 -12.55 -3.51
CA PHE A 5 -3.55 -11.31 -3.90
C PHE A 5 -2.05 -11.53 -4.03
N ASP A 6 -1.48 -11.26 -5.21
CA ASP A 6 -0.03 -11.25 -5.41
C ASP A 6 0.63 -10.10 -4.66
N SER A 7 0.03 -8.91 -4.73
CA SER A 7 0.57 -7.68 -4.15
C SER A 7 -0.50 -6.93 -3.35
N LEU A 8 -0.07 -6.31 -2.26
CA LEU A 8 -0.86 -5.50 -1.36
C LEU A 8 -0.33 -4.07 -1.38
N TYR A 9 -1.22 -3.11 -1.62
CA TYR A 9 -0.90 -1.69 -1.50
C TYR A 9 -1.82 -1.03 -0.47
N LEU A 10 -1.23 -0.57 0.63
CA LEU A 10 -1.95 0.06 1.73
C LEU A 10 -1.60 1.55 1.79
N LEU A 11 -2.64 2.36 1.67
CA LEU A 11 -2.57 3.81 1.75
C LEU A 11 -3.45 4.30 2.90
N SER A 12 -2.96 5.32 3.61
CA SER A 12 -3.74 6.04 4.61
C SER A 12 -3.50 7.53 4.45
N ASN A 13 -4.58 8.29 4.24
CA ASN A 13 -4.55 9.75 4.07
C ASN A 13 -3.50 10.24 3.05
N GLY A 14 -3.44 9.59 1.88
CA GLY A 14 -2.51 9.91 0.80
C GLY A 14 -1.06 9.47 1.03
N ARG A 15 -0.76 8.77 2.12
CA ARG A 15 0.57 8.24 2.43
C ARG A 15 0.63 6.73 2.35
N THR A 16 1.73 6.21 1.82
CA THR A 16 1.96 4.76 1.73
C THR A 16 2.36 4.20 3.09
N VAL A 17 1.63 3.18 3.53
CA VAL A 17 1.93 2.45 4.77
C VAL A 17 2.66 1.14 4.46
N TYR A 18 2.31 0.50 3.35
CA TYR A 18 2.94 -0.73 2.90
C TYR A 18 2.71 -0.95 1.39
N PHE A 19 3.74 -1.39 0.69
CA PHE A 19 3.64 -1.88 -0.69
C PHE A 19 4.51 -3.12 -0.89
N GLY A 20 3.91 -4.26 -1.22
CA GLY A 20 4.69 -5.47 -1.42
C GLY A 20 3.83 -6.70 -1.60
N LYS A 21 4.43 -7.89 -1.51
CA LYS A 21 3.68 -9.14 -1.63
C LYS A 21 2.72 -9.30 -0.46
N ALA A 22 1.49 -9.75 -0.72
CA ALA A 22 0.52 -9.97 0.35
C ALA A 22 1.02 -11.00 1.37
N ALA A 23 1.78 -12.02 0.95
CA ALA A 23 2.40 -12.99 1.85
C ALA A 23 3.39 -12.36 2.85
N ASP A 24 4.16 -11.36 2.41
CA ASP A 24 5.19 -10.70 3.23
C ASP A 24 4.59 -9.65 4.19
N SER A 25 3.38 -9.18 3.90
CA SER A 25 2.70 -8.17 4.72
C SER A 25 2.56 -8.61 6.18
N VAL A 26 2.22 -9.87 6.45
CA VAL A 26 2.05 -10.38 7.81
C VAL A 26 3.36 -10.29 8.61
N ALA A 27 4.48 -10.61 7.97
CA ALA A 27 5.80 -10.50 8.58
C ALA A 27 6.19 -9.04 8.83
N TYR A 28 5.88 -8.14 7.88
CA TYR A 28 6.13 -6.69 8.02
C TYR A 28 5.37 -6.09 9.22
N PHE A 29 4.06 -6.32 9.30
CA PHE A 29 3.25 -5.83 10.42
C PHE A 29 3.67 -6.47 11.75
N SER A 30 4.06 -7.75 11.74
CA SER A 30 4.61 -8.42 12.93
C SER A 30 5.92 -7.78 13.39
N SER A 31 6.82 -7.37 12.48
CA SER A 31 8.08 -6.68 12.82
C SER A 31 7.85 -5.32 13.47
N MET A 32 6.71 -4.67 13.19
CA MET A 32 6.33 -3.39 13.81
C MET A 32 5.57 -3.57 15.14
N GLY A 33 5.37 -4.81 15.60
CA GLY A 33 4.65 -5.11 16.85
C GLY A 33 3.14 -5.34 16.67
N PHE A 34 2.68 -5.57 15.44
CA PHE A 34 1.27 -5.83 15.11
C PHE A 34 1.11 -7.24 14.53
N PRO A 35 1.27 -8.31 15.34
CA PRO A 35 1.07 -9.68 14.86
C PRO A 35 -0.39 -9.92 14.50
N CYS A 36 -0.63 -10.51 13.33
CA CYS A 36 -1.97 -10.90 12.91
C CYS A 36 -2.47 -12.10 13.76
N PRO A 37 -3.69 -12.05 14.32
CA PRO A 37 -4.27 -13.20 15.00
C PRO A 37 -4.60 -14.34 14.03
N ASN A 38 -4.40 -15.61 14.46
CA ASN A 38 -4.57 -16.82 13.64
C ASN A 38 -5.99 -17.03 13.07
N TYR A 39 -7.01 -16.45 13.70
CA TYR A 39 -8.43 -16.61 13.32
C TYR A 39 -9.02 -15.34 12.69
N MET A 40 -8.18 -14.38 12.31
CA MET A 40 -8.61 -13.12 11.74
C MET A 40 -8.07 -12.96 10.32
N ASN A 41 -8.87 -12.39 9.44
CA ASN A 41 -8.40 -12.08 8.09
C ASN A 41 -7.35 -10.96 8.18
N PRO A 42 -6.11 -11.17 7.70
CA PRO A 42 -5.04 -10.18 7.76
C PRO A 42 -5.43 -8.84 7.14
N THR A 43 -6.23 -8.81 6.05
CA THR A 43 -6.70 -7.54 5.48
C THR A 43 -7.52 -6.71 6.46
N ASP A 44 -8.45 -7.35 7.19
CA ASP A 44 -9.30 -6.65 8.15
C ASP A 44 -8.46 -6.11 9.32
N TYR A 45 -7.49 -6.92 9.78
CA TYR A 45 -6.57 -6.50 10.82
C TYR A 45 -5.72 -5.29 10.38
N PHE A 46 -5.11 -5.34 9.19
CA PHE A 46 -4.32 -4.23 8.66
C PHE A 46 -5.17 -2.97 8.46
N MET A 47 -6.39 -3.11 7.94
CA MET A 47 -7.31 -1.99 7.81
C MET A 47 -7.55 -1.30 9.15
N ARG A 48 -7.84 -2.06 10.23
CA ARG A 48 -7.98 -1.48 11.58
C ARG A 48 -6.73 -0.75 12.08
N GLN A 49 -5.54 -1.23 11.69
CA GLN A 49 -4.29 -0.57 12.09
C GLN A 49 -4.02 0.73 11.31
N ILE A 50 -4.50 0.87 10.08
CA ILE A 50 -4.24 2.05 9.24
C ILE A 50 -5.36 3.11 9.26
N ILE A 51 -6.50 2.81 9.86
CA ILE A 51 -7.60 3.75 10.03
C ILE A 51 -7.21 4.82 11.07
N GLN A 52 -7.45 6.09 10.70
CA GLN A 52 -7.21 7.28 11.52
C GLN A 52 -8.56 7.84 11.98
N LEU A 53 -8.97 7.54 13.22
CA LEU A 53 -10.23 8.00 13.84
C LEU A 53 -9.99 9.05 14.94
N ASP A 54 -8.82 8.99 15.58
CA ASP A 54 -8.40 9.81 16.71
C ASP A 54 -6.90 10.15 16.64
N ASP A 55 -6.43 11.09 17.47
CA ASP A 55 -5.04 11.55 17.48
C ASP A 55 -4.01 10.43 17.75
N ALA A 56 -4.35 9.46 18.61
CA ALA A 56 -3.47 8.33 18.90
C ALA A 56 -3.36 7.39 17.68
N SER A 57 -4.46 7.17 16.95
CA SER A 57 -4.44 6.41 15.70
C SER A 57 -3.63 7.10 14.59
N THR A 58 -3.73 8.43 14.48
CA THR A 58 -2.92 9.25 13.56
C THR A 58 -1.43 9.11 13.86
N SER A 59 -1.04 9.22 15.12
CA SER A 59 0.35 9.05 15.57
C SER A 59 0.91 7.67 15.23
N ARG A 60 0.08 6.62 15.40
CA ARG A 60 0.44 5.24 15.09
C ARG A 60 0.66 5.05 13.59
N VAL A 61 -0.25 5.56 12.76
CA VAL A 61 -0.13 5.49 11.28
C VAL A 61 1.06 6.31 10.79
N SER A 62 1.29 7.50 11.36
CA SER A 62 2.46 8.34 11.04
C SER A 62 3.76 7.58 11.25
N ARG A 63 3.88 6.82 12.37
CA ARG A 63 5.04 5.98 12.63
C ARG A 63 5.19 4.83 11.63
N MET A 64 4.09 4.21 11.21
CA MET A 64 4.14 3.15 10.18
C MET A 64 4.60 3.69 8.83
N VAL A 65 4.15 4.90 8.46
CA VAL A 65 4.60 5.58 7.24
C VAL A 65 6.09 5.92 7.32
N ASP A 66 6.58 6.40 8.46
CA ASP A 66 8.00 6.74 8.65
C ASP A 66 8.92 5.50 8.50
N VAL A 67 8.51 4.38 9.11
CA VAL A 67 9.20 3.09 8.95
C VAL A 67 9.20 2.66 7.48
N TRP A 68 8.05 2.79 6.80
CA TRP A 68 7.94 2.48 5.38
C TRP A 68 8.89 3.34 4.52
N LEU A 69 8.91 4.66 4.73
CA LEU A 69 9.78 5.60 3.99
C LEU A 69 11.28 5.30 4.20
N THR A 70 11.63 4.88 5.40
CA THR A 70 13.01 4.45 5.72
C THR A 70 13.39 3.19 4.94
N MET A 71 12.47 2.22 4.84
CA MET A 71 12.67 1.01 4.05
C MET A 71 12.65 1.28 2.55
N GLU A 72 11.78 2.18 2.07
CA GLU A 72 11.65 2.57 0.65
C GLU A 72 12.92 3.22 0.11
N ASN A 73 13.58 4.09 0.89
CA ASN A 73 14.90 4.64 0.51
C ASN A 73 15.98 3.57 0.35
N THR A 74 15.77 2.39 0.93
CA THR A 74 16.68 1.24 0.83
C THR A 74 16.27 0.30 -0.32
N MET A 75 15.04 0.42 -0.86
CA MET A 75 14.59 -0.34 -2.01
C MET A 75 15.04 0.33 -3.32
N PRO A 76 15.55 -0.43 -4.31
CA PRO A 76 15.71 0.10 -5.65
C PRO A 76 14.32 0.47 -6.17
N ALA A 77 14.21 1.66 -6.79
CA ALA A 77 12.96 2.19 -7.32
C ALA A 77 12.14 1.10 -8.04
N PRO A 78 10.80 1.07 -7.84
CA PRO A 78 9.96 0.08 -8.51
C PRO A 78 10.23 0.18 -10.01
N LYS A 79 10.73 -0.91 -10.60
CA LYS A 79 10.87 -1.01 -12.06
C LYS A 79 9.49 -0.68 -12.62
N ARG A 80 9.43 0.32 -13.50
CA ARG A 80 8.19 0.71 -14.17
C ARG A 80 7.50 -0.57 -14.63
N PRO A 81 6.21 -0.78 -14.32
CA PRO A 81 5.51 -1.91 -14.89
C PRO A 81 5.64 -1.83 -16.41
N ASP A 82 6.18 -2.86 -17.05
CA ASP A 82 6.36 -2.99 -18.51
C ASP A 82 5.02 -2.93 -19.29
N TYR A 83 3.89 -2.67 -18.62
CA TYR A 83 2.56 -2.64 -19.18
C TYR A 83 2.15 -1.28 -19.78
N ALA A 84 2.93 -0.22 -19.62
CA ALA A 84 2.66 1.04 -20.29
C ALA A 84 3.36 1.07 -21.65
N THR A 85 2.80 0.41 -22.66
CA THR A 85 3.07 0.80 -24.04
C THR A 85 2.58 2.23 -24.23
N GLN A 86 3.43 3.06 -24.81
CA GLN A 86 3.28 4.51 -24.97
C GLN A 86 2.01 4.93 -25.76
N ASP A 87 1.32 3.97 -26.37
CA ASP A 87 0.11 4.12 -27.17
C ASP A 87 -1.17 4.34 -26.34
N GLU A 88 -1.33 3.69 -25.17
CA GLU A 88 -2.59 3.78 -24.40
C GLU A 88 -2.77 5.10 -23.64
N VAL A 89 -1.68 5.80 -23.34
CA VAL A 89 -1.72 7.09 -22.64
C VAL A 89 -2.26 8.20 -23.55
N ALA A 90 -2.04 8.10 -24.86
CA ALA A 90 -2.57 9.07 -25.83
C ALA A 90 -4.10 8.99 -25.93
N ALA A 91 -4.65 7.77 -26.03
CA ALA A 91 -6.10 7.55 -26.14
C ALA A 91 -6.90 8.10 -24.94
N TYR A 92 -6.32 8.02 -23.73
CA TYR A 92 -6.95 8.56 -22.52
C TYR A 92 -6.90 10.09 -22.42
N THR A 93 -5.89 10.71 -23.04
CA THR A 93 -5.73 12.18 -23.04
C THR A 93 -6.62 12.80 -24.10
N GLU A 94 -6.75 12.15 -25.27
CA GLU A 94 -7.52 12.61 -26.41
C GLU A 94 -9.04 12.55 -26.13
N SER A 95 -9.50 11.49 -25.47
CA SER A 95 -10.92 11.32 -25.11
C SER A 95 -11.40 12.29 -24.03
N ARG A 96 -10.50 12.97 -23.30
CA ARG A 96 -10.86 13.86 -22.18
C ARG A 96 -10.87 15.34 -22.52
N LEU A 97 -10.27 15.75 -23.65
CA LEU A 97 -10.19 17.17 -24.02
C LEU A 97 -11.27 17.62 -24.99
N GLY A 98 -12.04 16.71 -25.60
CA GLY A 98 -13.25 17.06 -26.36
C GLY A 98 -13.09 18.21 -27.35
N LEU A 99 -11.94 18.27 -28.04
CA LEU A 99 -11.70 19.21 -29.13
C LEU A 99 -11.96 18.48 -30.45
N GLU A 100 -13.22 18.44 -30.85
CA GLU A 100 -13.63 18.40 -32.27
C GLU A 100 -14.17 19.77 -32.67
#